data_AF-A0A7U9RR21-F1
#
_entry.id   AF-A0A7U9RR21-F1
#
_cell.length_a   1.000
_cell.length_b   1.000
_cell.length_c   1.000
_cell.angle_alpha   90.00
_cell.angle_beta   90.00
_cell.angle_gamma   90.00
#
_symmetry.space_group_name_H-M   'P 1'
#
loop_
_entity.id
_entity.type
_entity.pdbx_description
1 polymer ?
#
loop_
_entity_poly.entity_id
_entity_poly.type
_entity_poly.pdbx_seq_one_letter_code
_entity_poly.pdbx_strand_id
1 'polypeptide(L)'
;MLGRSNDNNDSQTSGVLIQYLKEISVYLQEINISRKTAILATAVLVLAGLLGVRYREEGTILTTSSKVGGRELPIYCVQTEEPKIALTFDAAWGNEDTEKIMEILKKHDVKVTFFMTGGWVDR
;
A
#
# COMPACT_ATOMS: atom_id res chain seq x y z
N MET A 1 -21.86 -23.45 51.40
CA MET A 1 -22.41 -24.59 50.64
C MET A 1 -22.31 -24.23 49.17
N LEU A 2 -21.30 -24.76 48.48
CA LEU A 2 -21.07 -24.51 47.06
C LEU A 2 -22.03 -25.38 46.25
N GLY A 3 -22.89 -24.74 45.45
CA GLY A 3 -23.85 -25.39 44.58
C GLY A 3 -23.13 -26.21 43.52
N ARG A 4 -23.41 -27.50 43.50
CA ARG A 4 -22.89 -28.50 42.58
C ARG A 4 -23.40 -28.19 41.16
N SER A 5 -22.48 -27.81 40.27
CA SER A 5 -22.73 -27.65 38.83
C SER A 5 -23.28 -28.96 38.27
N ASN A 6 -24.33 -28.86 37.46
CA ASN A 6 -25.08 -29.99 36.93
C ASN A 6 -24.42 -30.42 35.61
N ASP A 7 -23.48 -31.36 35.67
CA ASP A 7 -22.62 -31.87 34.56
C ASP A 7 -23.39 -32.61 33.43
N ASN A 8 -24.71 -32.51 33.37
CA ASN A 8 -25.55 -33.19 32.37
C ASN A 8 -25.73 -32.40 31.06
N ASN A 9 -25.21 -31.16 30.97
CA ASN A 9 -25.33 -30.31 29.78
C ASN A 9 -24.20 -30.49 28.76
N ASP A 10 -23.02 -30.98 29.19
CA ASP A 10 -21.83 -31.09 28.33
C ASP A 10 -21.88 -32.29 27.38
N SER A 11 -22.61 -33.35 27.75
CA SER A 11 -22.80 -34.53 26.90
C SER A 11 -23.77 -34.27 25.75
N GLN A 12 -24.78 -33.41 25.96
CA GLN A 12 -25.75 -33.01 24.95
C GLN A 12 -25.16 -31.99 23.97
N THR A 13 -24.44 -30.98 24.45
CA THR A 13 -23.78 -29.97 23.59
C THR A 13 -22.68 -30.57 22.72
N SER A 14 -21.91 -31.52 23.26
CA SER A 14 -20.89 -32.24 22.49
C SER A 14 -21.51 -33.08 21.36
N GLY A 15 -22.66 -33.72 21.59
CA GLY A 15 -23.37 -34.48 20.57
C GLY A 15 -23.86 -33.61 19.40
N VAL A 16 -24.38 -32.42 19.70
CA VAL A 16 -24.84 -31.45 18.69
C VAL A 16 -23.68 -30.91 17.85
N LEU A 17 -22.56 -30.56 18.48
CA LEU A 17 -21.36 -30.10 17.75
C LEU A 17 -20.79 -31.20 16.84
N ILE A 18 -20.76 -32.45 17.30
CA ILE A 18 -20.32 -33.58 16.49
C ILE A 18 -21.24 -33.77 15.28
N GLN A 19 -22.55 -33.54 15.44
CA GLN A 19 -23.50 -33.60 14.33
C GLN A 19 -23.24 -32.49 13.29
N TYR A 20 -23.04 -31.24 13.73
CA TYR A 20 -22.68 -30.14 12.83
C TYR A 20 -21.36 -30.40 12.08
N LEU A 21 -20.34 -30.94 12.77
CA LEU A 21 -19.07 -31.28 12.15
C LEU A 21 -19.21 -32.40 11.10
N LYS A 22 -20.08 -33.38 11.35
CA LYS A 22 -20.40 -34.43 10.36
C LYS A 22 -21.10 -33.84 9.14
N GLU A 23 -22.07 -32.96 9.33
CA GLU A 23 -22.78 -32.30 8.22
C GLU A 23 -21.85 -31.42 7.39
N ILE A 24 -20.96 -30.64 8.02
CA ILE A 24 -19.93 -29.88 7.32
C ILE A 24 -18.97 -30.79 6.57
N SER A 25 -18.54 -31.91 7.16
CA SER A 25 -17.65 -32.86 6.50
C SER A 25 -18.31 -33.50 5.28
N VAL A 26 -19.58 -33.90 5.37
CA VAL A 26 -20.34 -34.47 4.25
C VAL A 26 -20.53 -33.42 3.14
N TYR A 27 -20.92 -32.20 3.52
CA TYR A 27 -21.06 -31.09 2.58
C TYR A 27 -19.74 -30.79 1.85
N LEU A 28 -18.61 -30.80 2.55
CA LEU A 28 -17.29 -30.60 1.95
C LEU A 28 -16.86 -31.78 1.05
N GLN A 29 -17.28 -33.01 1.35
CA GLN A 29 -17.02 -34.19 0.50
C GLN A 29 -17.87 -34.22 -0.78
N GLU A 30 -19.07 -33.63 -0.78
CA GLU A 30 -19.90 -33.50 -1.98
C GLU A 30 -19.37 -32.44 -2.97
N ILE A 31 -18.46 -31.57 -2.53
CA ILE A 31 -17.75 -30.65 -3.42
C ILE A 31 -16.79 -31.47 -4.30
N ASN A 32 -17.29 -31.94 -5.44
CA ASN A 32 -16.51 -32.71 -6.41
C ASN A 32 -15.61 -31.79 -7.25
N ILE A 33 -14.50 -31.33 -6.67
CA ILE A 33 -13.49 -30.55 -7.38
C ILE A 33 -12.70 -31.50 -8.29
N SER A 34 -13.02 -31.49 -9.59
CA SER A 34 -12.21 -32.22 -10.58
C SER A 34 -10.75 -31.79 -10.47
N ARG A 35 -9.82 -32.76 -10.52
CA ARG A 35 -8.36 -32.49 -10.50
C ARG A 35 -7.96 -31.42 -11.51
N LYS A 36 -8.62 -31.36 -12.66
CA LYS A 36 -8.37 -30.33 -13.70
C LYS A 36 -8.78 -28.93 -13.23
N THR A 37 -9.91 -28.81 -12.54
CA THR A 37 -10.41 -27.55 -11.96
C THR A 37 -9.53 -27.07 -10.81
N ALA A 38 -9.06 -27.98 -9.95
CA ALA A 38 -8.10 -27.64 -8.90
C ALA A 38 -6.78 -27.10 -9.48
N ILE A 39 -6.22 -27.80 -10.49
CA ILE A 39 -4.99 -27.37 -11.17
C ILE A 39 -5.18 -26.01 -11.85
N LEU A 40 -6.31 -25.78 -12.52
CA LEU A 40 -6.63 -24.49 -13.14
C LEU A 40 -6.74 -23.37 -12.11
N ALA A 41 -7.43 -23.59 -10.99
CA ALA A 41 -7.56 -22.60 -9.92
C ALA A 41 -6.20 -22.24 -9.31
N THR A 42 -5.34 -23.24 -9.04
CA THR A 42 -3.98 -23.01 -8.55
C THR A 42 -3.14 -22.25 -9.58
N ALA A 43 -3.21 -22.61 -10.86
CA ALA A 43 -2.48 -21.92 -11.92
C ALA A 43 -2.91 -20.44 -12.06
N VAL A 44 -4.22 -20.15 -11.96
CA VAL A 44 -4.75 -18.79 -11.98
C VAL A 44 -4.26 -17.99 -10.76
N LEU A 45 -4.26 -18.58 -9.57
CA LEU A 45 -3.75 -17.92 -8.37
C LEU A 45 -2.25 -17.62 -8.46
N VAL A 46 -1.45 -18.55 -8.98
CA VAL A 46 -0.01 -18.33 -9.21
C VAL A 46 0.21 -17.23 -10.25
N LEU A 47 -0.54 -17.24 -11.35
CA LEU A 47 -0.43 -16.21 -12.38
C LEU A 47 -0.83 -14.83 -11.84
N ALA A 48 -1.93 -14.74 -11.09
CA ALA A 48 -2.36 -13.51 -10.43
C ALA A 48 -1.31 -13.01 -9.42
N GLY A 49 -0.68 -13.92 -8.67
CA GLY A 49 0.42 -13.60 -7.76
C GLY A 49 1.64 -13.05 -8.49
N LEU A 50 2.08 -13.70 -9.57
CA LEU A 50 3.23 -13.28 -10.38
C LEU A 50 2.98 -11.92 -11.06
N LEU A 51 1.79 -11.72 -11.63
CA LEU A 51 1.39 -10.44 -12.20
C LEU A 51 1.32 -9.37 -11.11
N GLY A 52 0.75 -9.67 -9.94
CA GLY A 52 0.72 -8.75 -8.80
C GLY A 52 2.11 -8.34 -8.30
N VAL A 53 3.10 -9.24 -8.34
CA VAL A 53 4.51 -8.91 -8.04
C VAL A 53 5.09 -7.96 -9.09
N ARG A 54 4.82 -8.19 -10.38
CA ARG A 54 5.27 -7.29 -11.46
C ARG A 54 4.62 -5.91 -11.42
N TYR A 55 3.33 -5.83 -11.14
CA TYR A 55 2.63 -4.56 -10.93
C TYR A 55 3.16 -3.77 -9.72
N ARG A 56 3.77 -4.42 -8.72
CA ARG A 56 4.45 -3.72 -7.62
C ARG A 56 5.78 -3.10 -8.02
N GLU A 57 6.45 -3.62 -9.05
CA GLU A 57 7.70 -3.04 -9.56
C GLU A 57 7.41 -1.79 -10.41
N GLU A 58 6.32 -1.78 -11.19
CA GLU A 58 5.95 -0.66 -12.06
C GLU A 58 5.02 0.38 -11.38
N GLY A 59 4.29 -0.02 -10.34
CA GLY A 59 3.28 0.79 -9.67
C GLY A 59 3.85 1.60 -8.50
N THR A 60 4.20 2.85 -8.77
CA THR A 60 4.55 3.87 -7.79
C THR A 60 3.38 4.15 -6.82
N ILE A 61 3.24 3.33 -5.78
CA ILE A 61 2.54 3.71 -4.54
C ILE A 61 3.59 3.72 -3.43
N LEU A 62 4.59 4.58 -3.59
CA LEU A 62 5.44 4.97 -2.48
C LEU A 62 4.63 5.94 -1.64
N THR A 63 4.11 5.49 -0.51
CA THR A 63 3.60 6.37 0.54
C THR A 63 4.74 7.31 0.91
N THR A 64 4.70 8.55 0.41
CA THR A 64 5.74 9.55 0.66
C THR A 64 5.74 10.09 2.10
N SER A 65 4.84 9.58 2.95
CA SER A 65 4.80 9.91 4.38
C SER A 65 5.77 9.03 5.15
N SER A 66 6.95 9.58 5.44
CA SER A 66 7.88 8.99 6.41
C SER A 66 7.35 9.25 7.82
N LYS A 67 6.83 8.23 8.49
CA LYS A 67 6.40 8.30 9.90
C LYS A 67 7.50 7.78 10.82
N VAL A 68 8.10 8.65 11.63
CA VAL A 68 9.03 8.26 12.70
C VAL A 68 8.45 8.71 14.02
N GLY A 69 8.11 7.76 14.90
CA GLY A 69 7.54 8.07 16.20
C GLY A 69 6.15 8.73 16.14
N GLY A 70 5.36 8.42 15.11
CA GLY A 70 3.97 8.91 14.97
C GLY A 70 3.81 10.30 14.35
N ARG A 71 4.89 11.02 14.05
CA ARG A 71 4.87 12.28 13.30
C ARG A 71 5.17 12.08 11.83
N GLU A 72 4.52 12.86 10.97
CA GLU A 72 4.86 12.95 9.57
C GLU A 72 6.13 13.79 9.40
N LEU A 73 7.10 13.26 8.68
CA LEU A 73 8.32 13.97 8.35
C LEU A 73 8.20 14.63 6.97
N PRO A 74 8.80 15.83 6.78
CA PRO A 74 8.91 16.44 5.47
C PRO A 74 9.66 15.53 4.48
N ILE A 75 9.35 15.71 3.19
CA ILE A 75 10.00 14.97 2.11
C ILE A 75 11.29 15.72 1.75
N TYR A 76 12.44 15.16 2.11
CA TYR A 76 13.75 15.72 1.76
C TYR A 76 14.35 15.09 0.50
N CYS A 77 14.02 13.83 0.23
CA CYS A 77 14.43 13.09 -0.95
C CYS A 77 13.43 11.97 -1.26
N VAL A 78 13.52 11.41 -2.46
CA VAL A 78 12.74 10.25 -2.88
C VAL A 78 13.67 9.18 -3.42
N GLN A 79 13.29 7.91 -3.26
CA GLN A 79 13.99 6.81 -3.90
C GLN A 79 13.81 6.89 -5.41
N THR A 80 14.90 6.78 -6.16
CA THR A 80 14.91 6.72 -7.62
C THR A 80 15.99 5.76 -8.09
N GLU A 81 15.72 4.99 -9.13
CA GLU A 81 16.73 4.14 -9.80
C GLU A 81 17.53 4.95 -10.82
N GLU A 82 16.96 6.03 -11.36
CA GLU A 82 17.62 6.94 -12.28
C GLU A 82 18.49 7.96 -11.51
N PRO A 83 19.68 8.33 -12.02
CA PRO A 83 20.55 9.34 -11.43
C PRO A 83 20.01 10.76 -11.72
N LYS A 84 18.92 11.13 -11.05
CA LYS A 84 18.23 12.42 -11.20
C LYS A 84 18.22 13.24 -9.92
N ILE A 85 18.22 14.57 -10.08
CA ILE A 85 18.08 15.55 -9.00
C ILE A 85 16.87 16.46 -9.26
N ALA A 86 16.31 17.03 -8.20
CA ALA A 86 15.28 18.07 -8.30
C ALA A 86 15.87 19.41 -7.83
N LEU A 87 15.62 20.48 -8.59
CA LEU A 87 16.05 21.83 -8.25
C LEU A 87 14.85 22.65 -7.78
N THR A 88 15.01 23.33 -6.65
CA THR A 88 14.00 24.20 -6.04
C THR A 88 14.60 25.55 -5.64
N PHE A 89 13.81 26.61 -5.70
CA PHE A 89 14.22 27.96 -5.33
C PHE A 89 13.21 28.59 -4.37
N ASP A 90 13.70 29.22 -3.31
CA ASP A 90 12.87 30.03 -2.41
C ASP A 90 12.95 31.50 -2.84
N ALA A 91 11.83 32.08 -3.25
CA ALA A 91 11.72 33.46 -3.70
C ALA A 91 11.02 34.30 -2.61
N ALA A 92 11.84 35.01 -1.84
CA ALA A 92 11.38 35.85 -0.73
C ALA A 92 11.80 37.32 -0.88
N TRP A 93 13.03 37.59 -1.32
CA TRP A 93 13.58 38.93 -1.46
C TRP A 93 14.54 39.01 -2.66
N GLY A 94 14.61 40.19 -3.30
CA GLY A 94 15.40 40.38 -4.51
C GLY A 94 14.80 39.64 -5.71
N ASN A 95 15.05 40.17 -6.90
CA ASN A 95 14.67 39.54 -8.17
C ASN A 95 15.63 39.89 -9.32
N GLU A 96 16.75 40.52 -8.99
CA GLU A 96 17.71 41.09 -9.94
C GLU A 96 18.32 39.99 -10.83
N ASP A 97 18.52 38.79 -10.28
CA ASP A 97 19.07 37.65 -10.99
C ASP A 97 17.99 36.70 -11.56
N THR A 98 16.70 36.90 -11.24
CA THR A 98 15.63 35.97 -11.61
C THR A 98 15.53 35.79 -13.12
N GLU A 99 15.62 36.87 -13.89
CA GLU A 99 15.55 36.81 -15.36
C GLU A 99 16.69 35.96 -15.93
N LYS A 100 17.92 36.22 -15.48
CA LYS A 100 19.11 35.45 -15.88
C LYS A 100 19.01 33.97 -15.47
N ILE A 101 18.48 33.68 -14.28
CA ILE A 101 18.22 32.31 -13.83
C ILE A 101 17.23 31.63 -14.78
N MET A 102 16.11 32.30 -15.12
CA MET A 102 15.09 31.75 -16.02
C MET A 102 15.64 31.52 -17.44
N GLU A 103 16.49 32.42 -17.95
CA GLU A 103 17.16 32.23 -19.24
C GLU A 103 18.06 30.98 -19.25
N ILE A 104 18.85 30.77 -18.20
CA ILE A 104 19.72 29.59 -18.06
C ILE A 104 18.88 28.32 -18.00
N LEU A 105 17.85 28.29 -17.15
CA LEU A 105 16.97 27.12 -17.01
C LEU A 105 16.31 26.76 -18.34
N LYS A 106 15.81 27.77 -19.07
CA LYS A 106 15.22 27.58 -20.41
C LYS A 106 16.23 27.09 -21.43
N LYS A 107 17.45 27.65 -21.43
CA LYS A 107 18.53 27.23 -22.34
C LYS A 107 18.88 25.75 -22.18
N HIS A 108 18.80 25.23 -20.95
CA HIS A 108 19.08 23.83 -20.64
C HIS A 108 17.84 22.92 -20.61
N ASP A 109 16.66 23.46 -20.93
CA ASP A 109 15.36 22.76 -20.85
C ASP A 109 15.12 22.07 -19.49
N VAL A 110 15.50 22.75 -18.40
CA VAL A 110 15.38 22.24 -17.03
C VAL A 110 14.12 22.78 -16.37
N LYS A 111 13.31 21.86 -15.82
CA LYS A 111 12.14 22.20 -15.00
C LYS A 111 12.53 22.29 -13.53
N VAL A 112 11.99 23.29 -12.84
CA VAL A 112 12.28 23.57 -11.43
C VAL A 112 11.00 23.99 -10.69
N THR A 113 11.03 23.96 -9.37
CA THR A 113 9.94 24.46 -8.52
C THR A 113 10.37 25.74 -7.79
N PHE A 114 9.56 26.79 -7.88
CA PHE A 114 9.75 28.01 -7.09
C PHE A 114 8.74 28.04 -5.93
N PHE A 115 9.23 28.24 -4.70
CA PHE A 115 8.41 28.53 -3.53
C PHE A 115 8.45 30.03 -3.26
N MET A 116 7.35 30.71 -3.53
CA MET A 116 7.28 32.17 -3.51
C MET A 116 6.49 32.65 -2.31
N THR A 117 7.01 33.67 -1.61
CA THR A 117 6.25 34.34 -0.56
C THR A 117 5.23 35.31 -1.16
N GLY A 118 4.08 35.52 -0.50
CA GLY A 118 3.03 36.43 -1.02
C GLY A 118 3.56 37.82 -1.34
N GLY A 119 4.32 38.43 -0.42
CA GLY A 119 4.90 39.76 -0.62
C GLY A 119 5.95 39.85 -1.73
N TRP A 120 6.49 38.73 -2.20
CA TRP A 120 7.35 38.68 -3.38
C TRP A 120 6.53 38.62 -4.67
N VAL A 121 5.42 37.88 -4.66
CA VAL A 121 4.49 37.78 -5.81
C VAL A 121 3.75 39.09 -6.05
N ASP A 122 3.44 39.83 -5.00
CA ASP A 122 2.70 41.10 -5.09
C ASP A 122 3.53 42.28 -5.66
N ARG A 123 4.82 42.08 -5.92
CA ARG A 123 5.75 43.10 -6.45
C ARG A 123 6.09 42.84 -7.92
#